data_AF-A0A662UR97-F1
#
_entry.id   AF-A0A662UR97-F1
#
_cell.length_a   1.000
_cell.length_b   1.000
_cell.length_c   1.000
_cell.angle_alpha   90.00
_cell.angle_beta   90.00
_cell.angle_gamma   90.00
#
_symmetry.space_group_name_H-M   'P 1'
#
loop_
_entity.id
_entity.type
_entity.pdbx_description
1 polymer ?
#
loop_
_entity_poly.entity_id
_entity_poly.type
_entity_poly.pdbx_seq_one_letter_code
_entity_poly.pdbx_strand_id
1 'polypeptide(L)'
;MTYLSNLRDAKEHKGCKRALFRLKHELTIKLMSVLPGYIRVIDNIARTCYDSSIIELLLSKPSKLYSILIEYYGDEMSADLVFHEVFLRPLAKLLKHRIAEHELLTLIKKGEDGEALATILKIFLSRDKQDYYY
;
A
#
# COMPACT_ATOMS: atom_id res chain seq x y z
N MET A 1 -10.52 -6.69 13.13
CA MET A 1 -9.37 -7.48 13.64
C MET A 1 -9.77 -8.96 13.66
N THR A 2 -10.10 -9.54 12.49
CA THR A 2 -10.69 -10.89 12.45
C THR A 2 -10.30 -11.61 11.15
N TYR A 3 -9.00 -11.83 10.93
CA TYR A 3 -8.52 -12.65 9.79
C TYR A 3 -7.35 -13.57 10.15
N LEU A 4 -7.04 -13.78 11.44
CA LEU A 4 -5.80 -14.44 11.87
C LEU A 4 -6.00 -15.41 13.04
N SER A 5 -7.10 -16.16 13.05
CA SER A 5 -7.45 -16.99 14.20
C SER A 5 -7.75 -18.45 13.88
N ASN A 6 -6.89 -19.16 13.13
CA ASN A 6 -6.85 -20.63 13.12
C ASN A 6 -5.43 -21.21 12.94
N LEU A 7 -4.83 -21.64 14.05
CA LEU A 7 -3.44 -22.10 14.26
C LEU A 7 -2.96 -23.35 13.46
N ARG A 8 -3.05 -23.34 12.12
CA ARG A 8 -1.94 -23.67 11.19
C ARG A 8 -1.17 -22.42 10.77
N ASP A 9 -1.75 -21.27 11.12
CA ASP A 9 -1.37 -19.92 10.77
C ASP A 9 0.02 -19.50 11.23
N ALA A 10 0.66 -20.02 12.28
CA ALA A 10 1.86 -19.37 12.83
C ALA A 10 3.04 -19.21 11.82
N LYS A 11 3.26 -20.19 10.93
CA LYS A 11 4.32 -20.13 9.90
C LYS A 11 3.92 -19.25 8.71
N GLU A 12 2.65 -19.32 8.28
CA GLU A 12 2.08 -18.44 7.26
C GLU A 12 2.00 -17.00 7.76
N HIS A 13 1.60 -16.79 9.00
CA HIS A 13 1.53 -15.53 9.72
C HIS A 13 2.92 -14.94 9.97
N LYS A 14 3.94 -15.76 10.25
CA LYS A 14 5.35 -15.32 10.29
C LYS A 14 5.88 -14.98 8.89
N GLY A 15 5.47 -15.74 7.87
CA GLY A 15 5.76 -15.48 6.46
C GLY A 15 5.15 -14.17 5.96
N CYS A 16 3.87 -13.95 6.21
CA CYS A 16 3.12 -12.73 5.90
C CYS A 16 3.67 -11.52 6.67
N LYS A 17 4.01 -11.66 7.96
CA LYS A 17 4.69 -10.59 8.72
C LYS A 17 6.02 -10.19 8.09
N ARG A 18 6.84 -11.17 7.68
CA ARG A 18 8.11 -10.91 6.99
C ARG A 18 7.91 -10.27 5.62
N ALA A 19 6.94 -10.77 4.85
CA ALA A 19 6.61 -10.24 3.54
C ALA A 19 6.10 -8.80 3.63
N LEU A 20 5.22 -8.50 4.59
CA LEU A 20 4.75 -7.15 4.86
C LEU A 20 5.89 -6.21 5.28
N PHE A 21 6.81 -6.69 6.12
CA PHE A 21 8.00 -5.91 6.48
C PHE A 21 8.88 -5.61 5.25
N ARG A 22 9.14 -6.59 4.38
CA ARG A 22 9.89 -6.38 3.13
C ARG A 22 9.19 -5.42 2.20
N LEU A 23 7.90 -5.62 1.97
CA LEU A 23 7.07 -4.74 1.15
C LEU A 23 7.10 -3.31 1.67
N LYS A 24 6.91 -3.10 2.98
CA LYS A 24 7.00 -1.79 3.63
C LYS A 24 8.36 -1.14 3.34
N HIS A 25 9.44 -1.88 3.51
CA HIS A 25 10.80 -1.38 3.29
C HIS A 25 11.07 -1.01 1.82
N GLU A 26 10.80 -1.94 0.90
CA GLU A 26 11.00 -1.72 -0.55
C GLU A 26 10.16 -0.56 -1.07
N LEU A 27 8.90 -0.47 -0.64
CA LEU A 27 8.00 0.62 -1.02
C LEU A 27 8.48 1.96 -0.46
N THR A 28 8.95 2.00 0.79
CA THR A 28 9.51 3.23 1.39
C THR A 28 10.67 3.76 0.55
N ILE A 29 11.62 2.89 0.17
CA ILE A 29 12.74 3.27 -0.70
C ILE A 29 12.21 3.80 -2.03
N LYS A 30 11.23 3.11 -2.63
CA LYS A 30 10.68 3.51 -3.94
C LYS A 30 10.01 4.88 -3.88
N LEU A 31 9.15 5.14 -2.89
CA LEU A 31 8.44 6.42 -2.78
C LEU A 31 9.40 7.59 -2.50
N MET A 32 10.35 7.39 -1.59
CA MET A 32 11.34 8.41 -1.25
C MET A 32 12.28 8.75 -2.42
N SER A 33 12.48 7.83 -3.37
CA SER A 33 13.28 8.08 -4.58
C SER A 33 12.57 8.93 -5.65
N VAL A 34 11.25 9.09 -5.54
CA VAL A 34 10.44 9.77 -6.57
C VAL A 34 10.21 11.23 -6.20
N LEU A 35 9.59 11.51 -5.04
CA LEU A 35 9.24 12.87 -4.61
C LEU A 35 9.41 13.03 -3.09
N PRO A 36 10.65 13.05 -2.56
CA PRO A 36 10.91 12.96 -1.12
C PRO A 36 10.30 14.11 -0.31
N GLY A 37 10.27 15.33 -0.85
CA GLY A 37 9.66 16.48 -0.19
C GLY A 37 8.15 16.33 -0.06
N TYR A 38 7.47 15.95 -1.14
CA TYR A 38 6.02 15.72 -1.16
C TYR A 38 5.63 14.59 -0.20
N ILE A 39 6.33 13.45 -0.28
CA ILE A 39 6.11 12.30 0.60
C ILE A 39 6.21 12.69 2.07
N ARG A 40 7.19 13.52 2.46
CA ARG A 40 7.32 14.01 3.84
C ARG A 40 6.15 14.89 4.28
N VAL A 41 5.65 15.77 3.42
CA VAL A 41 4.51 16.64 3.73
C VAL A 41 3.27 15.78 4.01
N ILE A 42 2.95 14.84 3.12
CA ILE A 42 1.80 13.96 3.30
C ILE A 42 2.00 13.04 4.51
N ASP A 43 3.23 12.57 4.78
CA ASP A 43 3.53 11.76 5.98
C ASP A 43 3.27 12.52 7.28
N ASN A 44 3.62 13.81 7.33
CA ASN A 44 3.31 14.65 8.48
C ASN A 44 1.80 14.82 8.70
N ILE A 45 1.03 14.99 7.61
CA ILE A 45 -0.43 15.08 7.68
C ILE A 45 -1.01 13.75 8.18
N ALA A 46 -0.57 12.62 7.62
CA ALA A 46 -1.02 11.30 8.02
C ALA A 46 -0.76 11.01 9.51
N ARG A 47 0.42 11.38 10.01
CA ARG A 47 0.76 11.25 11.44
C ARG A 47 -0.14 12.13 12.31
N THR A 48 -0.44 13.34 11.87
CA THR A 48 -1.30 14.27 12.62
C THR A 48 -2.75 13.77 12.67
N CYS A 49 -3.28 13.26 11.56
CA CYS A 49 -4.68 12.85 11.45
C CYS A 49 -4.95 11.44 12.00
N TYR A 50 -3.97 10.52 11.89
CA TYR A 50 -4.20 9.09 12.15
C TYR A 50 -3.13 8.39 13.00
N ASP A 51 -2.13 9.12 13.51
CA ASP A 51 -0.99 8.55 14.25
C ASP A 51 -0.32 7.39 13.47
N SER A 52 -0.20 7.54 12.16
CA SER A 52 0.32 6.52 11.26
C SER A 52 1.07 7.16 10.10
N SER A 53 2.15 6.52 9.65
CA SER A 53 2.85 6.94 8.43
C SER A 53 2.03 6.66 7.18
N ILE A 54 2.31 7.34 6.07
CA ILE A 54 1.61 7.10 4.79
C ILE A 54 1.84 5.69 4.27
N ILE A 55 3.00 5.08 4.55
CA ILE A 55 3.28 3.70 4.16
C ILE A 55 2.43 2.73 4.97
N GLU A 56 2.28 2.98 6.27
CA GLU A 56 1.39 2.20 7.13
C GLU A 56 -0.07 2.34 6.70
N LEU A 57 -0.51 3.56 6.39
CA LEU A 57 -1.85 3.76 5.86
C LEU A 57 -2.03 3.05 4.52
N LEU A 58 -1.11 3.18 3.56
CA LEU A 58 -1.22 2.49 2.27
C LEU A 58 -1.34 0.96 2.42
N LEU A 59 -0.64 0.38 3.40
CA LEU A 59 -0.61 -1.06 3.63
C LEU A 59 -1.57 -1.56 4.71
N SER A 60 -2.46 -0.71 5.24
CA SER A 60 -3.44 -1.13 6.26
C SER A 60 -4.81 -0.49 6.12
N LYS A 61 -4.85 0.79 5.76
CA LYS A 61 -6.06 1.61 5.60
C LYS A 61 -5.88 2.58 4.42
N PRO A 62 -5.66 2.09 3.19
CA PRO A 62 -5.38 2.95 2.04
C PRO A 62 -6.51 3.94 1.74
N SER A 63 -7.76 3.62 2.08
CA SER A 63 -8.91 4.54 1.99
C SER A 63 -8.70 5.83 2.80
N LYS A 64 -8.04 5.75 3.96
CA LYS A 64 -7.72 6.92 4.79
C LYS A 64 -6.62 7.76 4.19
N LEU A 65 -5.62 7.13 3.58
CA LEU A 65 -4.60 7.86 2.82
C LEU A 65 -5.24 8.59 1.64
N TYR A 66 -6.16 7.93 0.94
CA TYR A 66 -6.91 8.58 -0.14
C TYR A 66 -7.75 9.76 0.36
N SER A 67 -8.40 9.62 1.51
CA SER A 67 -9.16 10.70 2.15
C SER A 67 -8.28 11.92 2.48
N ILE A 68 -7.04 11.70 2.95
CA ILE A 68 -6.06 12.80 3.14
C ILE A 68 -5.80 13.54 1.84
N LEU A 69 -5.65 12.82 0.73
CA LEU A 69 -5.40 13.47 -0.56
C LEU A 69 -6.62 14.26 -1.03
N ILE A 70 -7.83 13.74 -0.84
CA ILE A 70 -9.07 14.47 -1.13
C ILE A 70 -9.13 15.77 -0.34
N GLU A 71 -8.84 15.73 0.96
CA GLU A 71 -8.83 16.93 1.81
C GLU A 71 -7.72 17.91 1.41
N TYR A 72 -6.54 17.41 1.05
CA TYR A 72 -5.39 18.24 0.68
C TYR A 72 -5.57 18.96 -0.66
N TYR A 73 -6.11 18.26 -1.67
CA TYR A 73 -6.30 18.82 -3.00
C TYR A 73 -7.65 19.51 -3.18
N GLY A 74 -8.67 19.13 -2.41
CA GLY A 74 -10.02 19.68 -2.48
C GLY A 74 -10.89 19.11 -3.59
N ASP A 75 -10.36 18.19 -4.42
CA ASP A 75 -11.09 17.55 -5.51
C ASP A 75 -10.64 16.10 -5.77
N GLU A 76 -11.58 15.31 -6.27
CA GLU A 76 -11.39 13.87 -6.52
C GLU A 76 -10.45 13.59 -7.69
N MET A 77 -10.46 14.43 -8.72
CA MET A 77 -9.66 14.23 -9.92
C MET A 77 -8.16 14.36 -9.61
N SER A 78 -7.78 15.39 -8.86
CA SER A 78 -6.41 15.60 -8.38
C SER A 78 -5.98 14.50 -7.42
N ALA A 79 -6.85 14.10 -6.49
CA ALA A 79 -6.56 13.00 -5.56
C ALA A 79 -6.35 11.67 -6.29
N ASP A 80 -7.20 11.33 -7.27
CA ASP A 80 -7.05 10.13 -8.10
C ASP A 80 -5.73 10.13 -8.85
N LEU A 81 -5.40 11.24 -9.53
CA LEU A 81 -4.16 11.37 -10.29
C LEU A 81 -2.94 11.19 -9.39
N VAL A 82 -2.92 11.84 -8.23
CA VAL A 82 -1.79 11.79 -7.31
C VAL A 82 -1.71 10.44 -6.62
N PHE A 83 -2.83 9.85 -6.21
CA PHE A 83 -2.84 8.51 -5.64
C PHE A 83 -2.28 7.49 -6.64
N HIS A 84 -2.68 7.61 -7.91
CA HIS A 84 -2.18 6.78 -8.99
C HIS A 84 -0.67 6.95 -9.20
N GLU A 85 -0.22 8.16 -9.53
CA GLU A 85 1.18 8.40 -9.93
C GLU A 85 2.18 8.27 -8.78
N VAL A 86 1.78 8.67 -7.56
CA VAL A 86 2.70 8.70 -6.41
C VAL A 86 2.68 7.40 -5.63
N PHE A 87 1.56 6.68 -5.56
CA PHE A 87 1.47 5.49 -4.71
C PHE A 87 1.28 4.20 -5.51
N LEU A 88 0.26 4.14 -6.37
CA LEU A 88 -0.05 2.92 -7.10
C LEU A 88 0.98 2.58 -8.16
N ARG A 89 1.49 3.56 -8.89
CA ARG A 89 2.45 3.31 -9.96
C ARG A 89 3.82 2.85 -9.44
N PRO A 90 4.38 3.45 -8.37
CA PRO A 90 5.55 2.89 -7.71
C PRO A 90 5.32 1.49 -7.15
N LEU A 91 4.14 1.23 -6.57
CA LEU A 91 3.76 -0.10 -6.09
C LEU A 91 3.67 -1.11 -7.25
N ALA A 92 3.05 -0.74 -8.37
CA ALA A 92 2.95 -1.57 -9.56
C ALA A 92 4.33 -1.91 -10.12
N LYS A 93 5.22 -0.92 -10.23
CA LYS A 93 6.63 -1.14 -10.61
C LYS A 93 7.32 -2.12 -9.67
N LEU A 94 7.10 -1.99 -8.35
CA LEU A 94 7.65 -2.90 -7.36
C LEU A 94 7.13 -4.34 -7.52
N LEU A 95 5.87 -4.47 -7.93
CA LEU A 95 5.19 -5.72 -8.19
C LEU A 95 5.34 -6.23 -9.63
N LYS A 96 6.33 -5.72 -10.39
CA LYS A 96 6.60 -6.09 -11.79
C LYS A 96 5.35 -5.95 -12.69
N HIS A 97 4.56 -4.88 -12.49
CA HIS A 97 3.33 -4.54 -13.22
C HIS A 97 2.21 -5.60 -13.15
N ARG A 98 2.20 -6.44 -12.13
CA ARG A 98 1.18 -7.50 -11.95
C ARG A 98 -0.09 -7.04 -11.23
N ILE A 99 -0.22 -5.75 -10.95
CA ILE A 99 -1.36 -5.18 -10.24
C ILE A 99 -2.16 -4.29 -11.18
N ALA A 100 -3.48 -4.45 -11.18
CA ALA A 100 -4.39 -3.56 -11.90
C ALA A 100 -4.60 -2.29 -11.07
N GLU A 101 -3.90 -1.22 -11.42
CA GLU A 101 -3.88 0.03 -10.65
C GLU A 101 -5.29 0.65 -10.50
N HIS A 102 -6.10 0.66 -11.57
CA HIS A 102 -7.46 1.19 -11.54
C HIS A 102 -8.43 0.38 -10.68
N GLU A 103 -8.34 -0.95 -10.74
CA GLU A 103 -9.16 -1.83 -9.90
C GLU A 103 -8.81 -1.64 -8.43
N LEU A 104 -7.50 -1.59 -8.13
CA LEU A 104 -7.04 -1.34 -6.77
C LEU A 104 -7.49 0.04 -6.26
N LEU A 105 -7.39 1.09 -7.08
CA LEU A 105 -7.91 2.41 -6.71
C LEU A 105 -9.43 2.37 -6.42
N THR A 106 -10.18 1.63 -7.23
CA THR A 106 -11.63 1.46 -7.03
C THR A 106 -11.95 0.79 -5.70
N LEU A 107 -11.22 -0.28 -5.32
CA LEU A 107 -11.36 -0.93 -4.02
C LEU A 107 -11.06 0.06 -2.87
N ILE A 108 -9.98 0.83 -3.01
CA ILE A 108 -9.57 1.83 -2.01
C ILE A 108 -10.64 2.91 -1.82
N LYS A 109 -11.21 3.43 -2.91
CA LYS A 109 -12.27 4.44 -2.87
C LYS A 109 -13.55 3.92 -2.22
N LYS A 110 -13.83 2.61 -2.32
CA LYS A 110 -14.96 1.94 -1.65
C LYS A 110 -14.71 1.67 -0.17
N GLY A 111 -13.49 1.90 0.34
CA GLY A 111 -13.13 1.55 1.71
C GLY A 111 -12.84 0.05 1.93
N GLU A 112 -12.66 -0.72 0.86
CA GLU A 112 -12.38 -2.17 0.90
C GLU A 112 -10.90 -2.45 1.21
N ASP A 113 -10.39 -1.83 2.28
CA ASP A 113 -8.98 -1.80 2.67
C ASP A 113 -8.37 -3.22 2.84
N GLY A 114 -9.15 -4.15 3.39
CA GLY A 114 -8.72 -5.52 3.59
C GLY A 114 -8.48 -6.28 2.28
N GLU A 115 -9.34 -6.06 1.29
CA GLU A 115 -9.23 -6.67 -0.04
C GLU A 115 -8.10 -6.03 -0.85
N ALA A 116 -7.96 -4.71 -0.77
CA ALA A 116 -6.83 -3.98 -1.35
C ALA A 116 -5.49 -4.55 -0.82
N LEU A 117 -5.35 -4.70 0.50
CA LEU A 117 -4.15 -5.28 1.11
C LEU A 117 -3.93 -6.74 0.70
N ALA A 118 -4.99 -7.56 0.70
CA ALA A 118 -4.90 -8.96 0.30
C ALA A 118 -4.39 -9.10 -1.14
N THR A 119 -4.88 -8.26 -2.05
CA THR A 119 -4.47 -8.20 -3.45
C THR A 119 -2.98 -7.90 -3.58
N ILE A 120 -2.51 -6.86 -2.90
CA ILE A 120 -1.10 -6.45 -2.89
C ILE A 120 -0.20 -7.59 -2.34
N LEU A 121 -0.57 -8.17 -1.20
CA LEU A 121 0.23 -9.22 -0.56
C LEU A 121 0.26 -10.51 -1.38
N LYS A 122 -0.86 -10.90 -2.00
CA LYS A 122 -0.92 -12.09 -2.87
C LYS A 122 0.06 -11.96 -4.04
N ILE A 123 0.09 -10.80 -4.67
CA ILE A 123 1.01 -10.53 -5.79
C ILE A 123 2.46 -10.52 -5.29
N PHE A 124 2.74 -9.81 -4.20
CA PHE A 124 4.09 -9.71 -3.62
C PHE A 124 4.66 -11.09 -3.24
N LEU A 125 3.86 -11.92 -2.55
CA LEU A 125 4.26 -13.28 -2.18
C LEU A 125 4.46 -14.21 -3.38
N SER A 126 3.68 -14.01 -4.46
CA SER A 126 3.84 -14.79 -5.70
C SER A 126 5.13 -14.45 -6.46
N ARG A 127 5.60 -13.20 -6.36
CA ARG A 127 6.89 -12.76 -6.91
C ARG A 127 8.03 -13.50 -6.21
N ASP A 128 8.04 -13.49 -4.88
CA ASP A 128 9.11 -14.11 -4.09
C ASP A 128 9.28 -15.60 -4.34
N LYS A 129 8.21 -16.34 -4.67
CA LYS A 129 8.30 -17.77 -5.01
C LYS A 129 8.99 -18.04 -6.35
N GLN A 130 8.95 -17.09 -7.29
CA GLN A 130 9.57 -17.26 -8.62
C GLN A 130 11.05 -16.92 -8.63
N ASP A 131 11.52 -16.06 -7.72
CA ASP A 131 12.93 -15.68 -7.61
C ASP A 131 13.79 -16.81 -6.98
N TYR A 132 13.20 -17.95 -6.56
CA TYR A 132 13.90 -19.17 -6.09
C TYR A 132 14.14 -20.24 -7.18
N TYR A 133 13.60 -20.04 -8.39
CA TYR A 133 13.69 -21.02 -9.49
C TYR A 133 14.61 -20.58 -10.63
N TYR A 134 15.46 -19.56 -10.40
CA TYR A 134 16.48 -19.10 -11.33
C TYR A 134 17.84 -19.03 -10.64
#